data_AF-A0AAU9UT20-F1
#
_entry.id   AF-A0AAU9UT20-F1
#
_cell.length_a   1.000
_cell.length_b   1.000
_cell.length_c   1.000
_cell.angle_alpha   90.00
_cell.angle_beta   90.00
_cell.angle_gamma   90.00
#
_symmetry.space_group_name_H-M   'P 1'
#
loop_
_entity.id
_entity.type
_entity.pdbx_description
1 polymer ?
#
loop_
_entity_poly.entity_id
_entity_poly.type
_entity_poly.pdbx_seq_one_letter_code
_entity_poly.pdbx_strand_id
1 'polypeptide(L)'
;MDCAGCTKKCDSKGINCTHPSCKKSFCSICINTSNMTADRRRVWRCPDCSALLKRGDNSNTPIRNSSEPQNVTFRKKQELPSSNNCNLELQELTSEIRLLREEFTSLKSRLEDVTLSLERCHVRLGELGVSVTKTRKVGVELEDRDIDSISRVGPRIFSTSSSQVKAKLLRPVVVRLLRRLTRDQILKAAKSRRNITSTDLEIPGNPLKVYFNERLTRENRISFREARIKAKEKGYAYCWTSQGSLFVRQSEGKAAIPIRSREDLNRIYRSPSYNPENFISSLDTVLHECSNNIPLLIAGDMNINILHSSDNVKATEYLSLTRDHGLAPAISVPTRNDNCIDHIFVRSNNEAVGIVCSSNVTDHDLVLVGLTFNKKKIKKINRLIIKRNVEAIRNEIK
;
A
#
# COMPACT_ATOMS: atom_id res chain seq x y z
N MET A 1 26.60 10.35 -48.44
CA MET A 1 25.51 9.63 -47.76
C MET A 1 25.42 10.14 -46.33
N ASP A 2 24.21 10.34 -45.82
CA ASP A 2 24.01 10.81 -44.44
C ASP A 2 23.95 9.64 -43.46
N CYS A 3 24.57 9.82 -42.30
CA CYS A 3 24.52 8.85 -41.23
C CYS A 3 23.11 8.75 -40.65
N ALA A 4 22.49 7.57 -40.65
CA ALA A 4 21.18 7.36 -40.06
C ALA A 4 21.16 7.51 -38.52
N GLY A 5 22.32 7.54 -37.86
CA GLY A 5 22.44 7.73 -36.41
C GLY A 5 22.58 9.20 -35.98
N CYS A 6 23.36 10.01 -36.70
CA CYS A 6 23.64 11.40 -36.33
C CYS A 6 23.24 12.44 -37.39
N THR A 7 22.61 12.00 -38.49
CA THR A 7 22.09 12.80 -39.61
C THR A 7 23.09 13.74 -40.32
N LYS A 8 24.38 13.62 -40.01
CA LYS A 8 25.48 14.34 -40.67
C LYS A 8 26.00 13.58 -41.88
N LYS A 9 26.57 14.30 -42.87
CA LYS A 9 27.27 13.71 -44.03
C LYS A 9 28.46 12.86 -43.54
N CYS A 10 28.52 11.60 -43.95
CA CYS A 10 29.59 10.68 -43.59
C CYS A 10 30.84 10.86 -44.46
N ASP A 11 32.01 10.85 -43.82
CA ASP A 11 33.28 10.52 -44.47
C ASP A 11 33.33 9.04 -44.86
N SER A 12 34.15 8.71 -45.85
CA SER A 12 34.25 7.43 -46.59
C SER A 12 34.53 6.16 -45.76
N LYS A 13 34.58 6.23 -44.42
CA LYS A 13 34.86 5.12 -43.49
C LYS A 13 33.64 4.68 -42.66
N GLY A 14 32.43 4.73 -43.23
CA GLY A 14 31.20 4.23 -42.60
C GLY A 14 30.95 2.72 -42.78
N ILE A 15 29.87 2.21 -42.19
CA ILE A 15 29.36 0.84 -42.43
C ILE A 15 27.86 0.90 -42.78
N ASN A 16 27.42 -0.01 -43.64
CA ASN A 16 26.02 -0.16 -44.02
C ASN A 16 25.38 -1.31 -43.24
N CYS A 17 24.08 -1.18 -42.92
CA CYS A 17 23.33 -2.29 -42.36
C CYS A 17 23.30 -3.47 -43.33
N THR A 18 23.55 -4.69 -42.85
CA THR A 18 23.56 -5.91 -43.69
C THR A 18 22.18 -6.53 -43.88
N HIS A 19 21.11 -5.91 -43.37
CA HIS A 19 19.74 -6.39 -43.57
C HIS A 19 19.31 -6.14 -45.03
N PRO A 20 18.80 -7.13 -45.78
CA PRO A 20 18.57 -7.02 -47.23
C PRO A 20 17.66 -5.85 -47.65
N SER A 21 16.68 -5.51 -46.80
CA SER A 21 15.75 -4.41 -47.03
C SER A 21 16.16 -3.07 -46.40
N CYS A 22 17.30 -3.00 -45.70
CA CYS A 22 17.74 -1.79 -45.00
C CYS A 22 18.90 -1.11 -45.73
N LYS A 23 18.67 0.10 -46.24
CA LYS A 23 19.68 0.91 -46.93
C LYS A 23 20.36 1.94 -46.02
N LYS A 24 20.24 1.81 -44.70
CA LYS A 24 20.79 2.79 -43.74
C LYS A 24 22.32 2.65 -43.62
N SER A 25 23.01 3.79 -43.71
CA SER A 25 24.46 3.91 -43.53
C SER A 25 24.79 4.64 -42.23
N PHE A 26 25.90 4.31 -41.59
CA PHE A 26 26.29 4.88 -40.31
C PHE A 26 27.79 5.23 -40.29
N CYS A 27 28.15 6.37 -39.68
CA CYS A 27 29.54 6.81 -39.57
C CYS A 27 30.33 5.98 -38.55
N SER A 28 31.65 5.98 -38.71
CA SER A 28 32.59 5.31 -37.80
C SER A 28 32.44 5.75 -36.34
N ILE A 29 32.06 7.01 -36.10
CA ILE A 29 31.87 7.59 -34.76
C ILE A 29 30.64 7.00 -34.08
N CYS A 30 29.49 6.93 -34.78
CA CYS A 30 28.22 6.45 -34.20
C CYS A 30 28.25 4.98 -33.77
N ILE A 31 29.18 4.19 -34.29
CA ILE A 31 29.23 2.73 -34.07
C ILE A 31 30.62 2.30 -33.59
N ASN A 32 31.53 3.25 -33.36
CA ASN A 32 32.92 3.03 -32.99
C ASN A 32 33.59 1.91 -33.81
N THR A 33 33.57 2.04 -35.15
CA THR A 33 34.05 0.99 -36.06
C THR A 33 35.56 0.69 -35.91
N SER A 34 36.32 1.56 -35.23
CA SER A 34 37.73 1.37 -34.87
C SER A 34 37.99 0.11 -34.04
N ASN A 35 37.02 -0.31 -33.22
CA ASN A 35 37.14 -1.47 -32.32
C ASN A 35 36.37 -2.70 -32.81
N MET A 36 35.85 -2.70 -34.05
CA MET A 36 35.10 -3.82 -34.61
C MET A 36 36.00 -4.77 -35.40
N THR A 37 35.93 -6.06 -35.09
CA THR A 37 36.59 -7.11 -35.88
C THR A 37 35.97 -7.23 -37.28
N ALA A 38 36.77 -7.65 -38.27
CA ALA A 38 36.33 -7.78 -39.67
C ALA A 38 35.10 -8.71 -39.82
N ASP A 39 35.03 -9.78 -39.03
CA ASP A 39 33.89 -10.71 -39.02
C ASP A 39 32.61 -10.05 -38.52
N ARG A 40 32.68 -9.30 -37.41
CA ARG A 40 31.50 -8.58 -36.89
C ARG A 40 31.06 -7.50 -37.86
N ARG A 41 31.96 -6.91 -38.64
CA ARG A 41 31.64 -5.93 -39.68
C ARG A 41 30.79 -6.54 -40.81
N ARG A 42 31.00 -7.81 -41.15
CA ARG A 42 30.28 -8.50 -42.23
C ARG A 42 28.85 -8.91 -41.89
N VAL A 43 28.53 -9.06 -40.61
CA VAL A 43 27.19 -9.48 -40.13
C VAL A 43 26.47 -8.37 -39.36
N TRP A 44 27.00 -7.15 -39.37
CA TRP A 44 26.49 -6.07 -38.55
C TRP A 44 25.13 -5.57 -39.07
N ARG A 45 24.13 -5.52 -38.19
CA ARG A 45 22.79 -5.00 -38.46
C ARG A 45 22.51 -3.81 -37.56
N CYS A 46 21.79 -2.81 -38.07
CA CYS A 46 21.41 -1.64 -37.29
C CYS A 46 20.43 -2.04 -36.14
N PRO A 47 20.30 -1.19 -35.10
CA PRO A 47 19.42 -1.47 -33.95
C PRO A 47 17.96 -1.78 -34.36
N ASP A 48 17.42 -1.03 -35.33
CA ASP A 48 16.06 -1.22 -35.82
C ASP A 48 15.87 -2.62 -36.44
N CYS A 49 16.82 -3.05 -37.27
CA CYS A 49 16.76 -4.36 -37.93
C CYS A 49 17.05 -5.51 -36.97
N SER A 50 17.84 -5.28 -35.92
CA SER A 50 18.09 -6.28 -34.88
C SER A 50 16.87 -6.46 -33.95
N ALA A 51 16.13 -5.39 -33.67
CA ALA A 51 14.91 -5.42 -32.85
C ALA A 51 13.74 -6.14 -33.54
N LEU A 52 13.74 -6.20 -34.88
CA LEU A 52 12.70 -6.87 -35.67
C LEU A 52 12.92 -8.38 -35.83
N LEU A 53 14.06 -8.93 -35.38
CA LEU A 53 14.27 -10.36 -35.37
C LEU A 53 13.39 -10.99 -34.30
N LYS A 54 12.49 -11.90 -34.72
CA LYS A 54 11.76 -12.77 -33.78
C LYS A 54 12.81 -13.56 -32.98
N ARG A 55 12.73 -13.50 -31.65
CA ARG A 55 13.53 -14.39 -30.79
C ARG A 55 13.19 -15.82 -31.18
N GLY A 56 14.21 -16.60 -31.51
CA GLY A 56 14.05 -17.98 -31.96
C GLY A 56 13.41 -18.88 -30.91
N ASP A 57 13.00 -20.06 -31.37
CA ASP A 57 12.34 -21.11 -30.61
C ASP A 57 13.07 -21.44 -29.31
N ASN A 58 12.38 -21.22 -28.19
CA ASN A 58 12.83 -21.39 -26.81
C ASN A 58 12.59 -22.82 -26.27
N SER A 59 12.31 -23.77 -27.16
CA SER A 59 12.05 -25.19 -26.86
C SER A 59 13.21 -25.98 -26.24
N ASN A 60 14.40 -25.39 -26.07
CA ASN A 60 15.54 -25.99 -25.34
C ASN A 60 15.88 -25.27 -24.01
N THR A 61 14.94 -24.52 -23.44
CA THR A 61 15.13 -23.95 -22.09
C THR A 61 14.75 -25.02 -21.05
N PRO A 62 15.69 -25.62 -20.30
CA PRO A 62 15.34 -26.67 -19.35
C PRO A 62 14.60 -26.05 -18.16
N ILE A 63 13.44 -26.62 -17.82
CA ILE A 63 12.69 -26.29 -16.61
C ILE A 63 13.53 -26.75 -15.41
N ARG A 64 14.13 -25.80 -14.68
CA ARG A 64 15.00 -26.14 -13.54
C ARG A 64 14.18 -26.21 -12.26
N ASN A 65 13.86 -27.44 -11.85
CA ASN A 65 13.47 -27.77 -10.48
C ASN A 65 14.66 -27.61 -9.52
N SER A 66 14.31 -27.36 -8.27
CA SER A 66 15.12 -27.11 -7.08
C SER A 66 16.16 -28.18 -6.74
N SER A 67 17.43 -27.78 -6.65
CA SER A 67 18.40 -28.14 -5.59
C SER A 67 19.82 -27.72 -6.01
N GLU A 68 20.54 -27.07 -5.07
CA GLU A 68 21.98 -26.81 -5.00
C GLU A 68 22.78 -26.33 -6.24
N PRO A 69 23.54 -25.23 -6.15
CA PRO A 69 24.54 -24.90 -7.16
C PRO A 69 25.90 -25.51 -6.80
N GLN A 70 26.15 -26.75 -7.23
CA GLN A 70 27.52 -27.19 -7.49
C GLN A 70 27.87 -26.91 -8.96
N ASN A 71 29.02 -26.27 -9.16
CA ASN A 71 29.71 -26.00 -10.43
C ASN A 71 29.14 -24.89 -11.34
N VAL A 72 29.46 -23.65 -10.97
CA VAL A 72 29.55 -22.52 -11.92
C VAL A 72 31.02 -22.26 -12.23
N THR A 73 31.39 -22.28 -13.51
CA THR A 73 32.71 -21.87 -13.99
C THR A 73 32.93 -20.38 -13.72
N PHE A 74 33.88 -20.07 -12.84
CA PHE A 74 34.27 -18.70 -12.51
C PHE A 74 34.99 -18.05 -13.71
N ARG A 75 34.39 -17.01 -14.28
CA ARG A 75 35.14 -16.02 -15.06
C ARG A 75 35.86 -15.12 -14.05
N LYS A 76 37.19 -15.23 -13.97
CA LYS A 76 38.05 -14.41 -13.09
C LYS A 76 37.79 -12.93 -13.37
N LYS A 77 36.99 -12.32 -12.50
CA LYS A 77 36.76 -10.87 -12.46
C LYS A 77 38.06 -10.27 -11.92
N GLN A 78 38.78 -9.53 -12.76
CA GLN A 78 39.81 -8.62 -12.25
C GLN A 78 39.13 -7.69 -11.24
N GLU A 79 39.66 -7.70 -10.02
CA GLU A 79 39.14 -6.96 -8.88
C GLU A 79 39.31 -5.46 -9.12
N LEU A 80 38.24 -4.81 -9.57
CA LEU A 80 38.01 -3.40 -9.31
C LEU A 80 37.19 -3.27 -8.02
N PRO A 81 37.49 -2.30 -7.13
CA PRO A 81 36.88 -2.23 -5.81
C PRO A 81 35.36 -2.07 -5.94
N SER A 82 34.62 -3.09 -5.49
CA SER A 82 33.16 -3.10 -5.53
C SER A 82 32.62 -2.17 -4.45
N SER A 83 32.18 -0.98 -4.86
CA SER A 83 31.59 0.05 -4.00
C SER A 83 30.20 -0.38 -3.51
N ASN A 84 30.16 -1.15 -2.42
CA ASN A 84 28.92 -1.53 -1.74
C ASN A 84 28.16 -0.34 -1.12
N ASN A 85 28.78 0.85 -1.02
CA ASN A 85 28.14 2.07 -0.51
C ASN A 85 27.04 2.60 -1.45
N CYS A 86 27.16 2.39 -2.75
CA CYS A 86 26.20 2.92 -3.74
C CYS A 86 24.81 2.27 -3.62
N ASN A 87 24.74 1.02 -3.14
CA ASN A 87 23.46 0.32 -2.97
C ASN A 87 22.65 0.81 -1.77
N LEU A 88 23.31 1.27 -0.69
CA LEU A 88 22.63 1.81 0.49
C LEU A 88 22.09 3.22 0.22
N GLU A 89 22.88 4.09 -0.42
CA GLU A 89 22.39 5.40 -0.90
C GLU A 89 21.27 5.23 -1.93
N LEU A 90 21.36 4.24 -2.84
CA LEU A 90 20.23 3.91 -3.72
C LEU A 90 19.00 3.47 -2.95
N GLN A 91 19.14 2.68 -1.87
CA GLN A 91 18.01 2.23 -1.06
C GLN A 91 17.34 3.36 -0.28
N GLU A 92 18.13 4.30 0.28
CA GLU A 92 17.62 5.50 0.96
C GLU A 92 16.97 6.48 -0.03
N LEU A 93 17.59 6.74 -1.19
CA LEU A 93 16.92 7.51 -2.24
C LEU A 93 15.68 6.79 -2.77
N THR A 94 15.69 5.46 -2.84
CA THR A 94 14.52 4.69 -3.28
C THR A 94 13.39 4.77 -2.26
N SER A 95 13.68 4.77 -0.95
CA SER A 95 12.67 4.96 0.09
C SER A 95 12.12 6.38 0.09
N GLU A 96 12.95 7.41 -0.07
CA GLU A 96 12.49 8.79 -0.25
C GLU A 96 11.67 8.97 -1.53
N ILE A 97 12.12 8.43 -2.66
CA ILE A 97 11.34 8.43 -3.91
C ILE A 97 10.02 7.69 -3.72
N ARG A 98 9.97 6.63 -2.90
CA ARG A 98 8.74 5.91 -2.59
C ARG A 98 7.77 6.79 -1.79
N LEU A 99 8.26 7.45 -0.74
CA LEU A 99 7.47 8.38 0.08
C LEU A 99 6.96 9.56 -0.76
N LEU A 100 7.83 10.15 -1.59
CA LEU A 100 7.46 11.22 -2.51
C LEU A 100 6.45 10.74 -3.57
N ARG A 101 6.56 9.50 -4.07
CA ARG A 101 5.54 8.92 -4.96
C ARG A 101 4.22 8.71 -4.25
N GLU A 102 4.23 8.30 -2.98
CA GLU A 102 3.03 8.17 -2.15
C GLU A 102 2.36 9.54 -1.94
N GLU A 103 3.12 10.58 -1.57
CA GLU A 103 2.62 11.95 -1.44
C GLU A 103 2.14 12.52 -2.78
N PHE A 104 2.87 12.29 -3.88
CA PHE A 104 2.48 12.72 -5.21
C PHE A 104 1.21 12.00 -5.69
N THR A 105 1.04 10.73 -5.34
CA THR A 105 -0.20 9.98 -5.62
C THR A 105 -1.37 10.53 -4.81
N SER A 106 -1.15 10.91 -3.55
CA SER A 106 -2.14 11.58 -2.70
C SER A 106 -2.53 12.96 -3.27
N LEU A 107 -1.55 13.77 -3.69
CA LEU A 107 -1.78 15.07 -4.32
C LEU A 107 -2.49 14.93 -5.67
N LYS A 108 -2.08 13.94 -6.49
CA LYS A 108 -2.75 13.61 -7.74
C LYS A 108 -4.19 13.18 -7.50
N SER A 109 -4.46 12.41 -6.45
CA SER A 109 -5.84 12.04 -6.07
C SER A 109 -6.67 13.27 -5.66
N ARG A 110 -6.07 14.22 -4.93
CA ARG A 110 -6.75 15.48 -4.57
C ARG A 110 -7.04 16.34 -5.80
N LEU A 111 -6.11 16.40 -6.74
CA LEU A 111 -6.29 17.10 -8.02
C LEU A 111 -7.31 16.39 -8.90
N GLU A 112 -7.29 15.07 -9.01
CA GLU A 112 -8.31 14.30 -9.74
C GLU A 112 -9.70 14.50 -9.12
N ASP A 113 -9.83 14.55 -7.79
CA ASP A 113 -11.12 14.85 -7.14
C ASP A 113 -11.60 16.27 -7.44
N VAL A 114 -10.70 17.26 -7.52
CA VAL A 114 -11.05 18.65 -7.92
C VAL A 114 -11.38 18.75 -9.40
N THR A 115 -10.57 18.17 -10.29
CA THR A 115 -10.79 18.17 -11.74
C THR A 115 -12.06 17.43 -12.11
N LEU A 116 -12.32 16.28 -11.48
CA LEU A 116 -13.58 15.59 -11.65
C LEU A 116 -14.75 16.36 -11.01
N SER A 117 -14.53 17.26 -10.05
CA SER A 117 -15.58 18.15 -9.55
C SER A 117 -15.89 19.26 -10.55
N LEU A 118 -14.87 19.81 -11.22
CA LEU A 118 -15.00 20.83 -12.26
C LEU A 118 -15.63 20.27 -13.56
N GLU A 119 -15.25 19.07 -13.99
CA GLU A 119 -15.83 18.41 -15.18
C GLU A 119 -17.26 17.89 -14.95
N ARG A 120 -17.68 17.69 -13.68
CA ARG A 120 -19.03 17.20 -13.33
C ARG A 120 -20.08 18.31 -13.17
N CYS A 121 -19.70 19.59 -13.13
CA CYS A 121 -20.64 20.70 -12.90
C CYS A 121 -21.62 20.98 -14.06
N HIS A 122 -21.50 20.33 -15.22
CA HIS A 122 -22.22 20.79 -16.42
C HIS A 122 -23.41 19.96 -16.94
N VAL A 123 -23.91 18.89 -16.28
CA VAL A 123 -25.07 18.16 -16.86
C VAL A 123 -26.08 17.66 -15.83
N ARG A 124 -27.30 18.24 -15.90
CA ARG A 124 -28.60 17.82 -15.31
C ARG A 124 -28.81 18.02 -13.80
N LEU A 125 -28.52 19.22 -13.28
CA LEU A 125 -28.96 19.64 -11.95
C LEU A 125 -30.50 19.82 -11.83
N GLY A 126 -31.22 19.98 -12.95
CA GLY A 126 -32.65 20.29 -12.94
C GLY A 126 -33.61 19.18 -12.48
N GLU A 127 -33.32 17.90 -12.72
CA GLU A 127 -34.31 16.82 -12.52
C GLU A 127 -34.15 16.03 -11.21
N LEU A 128 -33.04 16.18 -10.49
CA LEU A 128 -32.80 15.47 -9.20
C LEU A 128 -32.56 16.39 -8.02
N GLY A 129 -32.21 17.65 -8.24
CA GLY A 129 -32.07 18.64 -7.16
C GLY A 129 -33.38 18.88 -6.42
N VAL A 130 -34.51 18.75 -7.10
CA VAL A 130 -35.85 19.11 -6.59
C VAL A 130 -36.49 18.03 -5.69
N SER A 131 -36.01 16.78 -5.69
CA SER A 131 -36.63 15.70 -4.90
C SER A 131 -35.92 15.41 -3.56
N VAL A 132 -34.67 15.86 -3.39
CA VAL A 132 -33.91 15.62 -2.13
C VAL A 132 -34.30 16.64 -1.04
N THR A 133 -34.71 17.85 -1.45
CA THR A 133 -35.21 18.91 -0.55
C THR A 133 -36.54 18.54 0.11
N LYS A 134 -37.33 17.66 -0.51
CA LYS A 134 -38.61 17.20 0.03
C LYS A 134 -38.50 15.94 0.90
N THR A 135 -37.55 15.94 1.82
CA THR A 135 -37.30 14.85 2.77
C THR A 135 -38.22 14.91 4.00
N ARG A 136 -39.49 15.31 3.83
CA ARG A 136 -40.47 15.47 4.94
C ARG A 136 -40.62 14.18 5.77
N LYS A 137 -40.41 13.01 5.17
CA LYS A 137 -40.37 11.71 5.85
C LYS A 137 -39.02 11.31 6.44
N VAL A 138 -37.90 11.92 6.05
CA VAL A 138 -36.60 11.78 6.74
C VAL A 138 -36.50 12.77 7.91
N GLY A 139 -37.50 13.65 8.10
CA GLY A 139 -37.64 14.46 9.32
C GLY A 139 -36.52 15.48 9.51
N VAL A 140 -35.81 15.79 8.44
CA VAL A 140 -34.84 16.88 8.35
C VAL A 140 -35.31 17.71 7.17
N GLU A 141 -35.71 18.95 7.42
CA GLU A 141 -36.03 19.89 6.36
C GLU A 141 -34.72 20.36 5.75
N LEU A 142 -34.55 20.13 4.45
CA LEU A 142 -33.38 20.55 3.70
C LEU A 142 -33.80 21.62 2.72
N GLU A 143 -33.18 22.79 2.85
CA GLU A 143 -33.36 23.87 1.91
C GLU A 143 -32.26 23.84 0.86
N ASP A 144 -32.49 24.48 -0.30
CA ASP A 144 -31.50 24.57 -1.37
C ASP A 144 -30.19 25.21 -0.87
N ARG A 145 -30.28 26.13 0.11
CA ARG A 145 -29.13 26.78 0.75
C ARG A 145 -28.28 25.86 1.63
N ASP A 146 -28.72 24.64 1.94
CA ASP A 146 -27.92 23.67 2.71
C ASP A 146 -27.09 22.77 1.80
N ILE A 147 -27.37 22.80 0.49
CA ILE A 147 -26.77 21.94 -0.52
C ILE A 147 -25.69 22.73 -1.26
N ASP A 148 -24.48 22.20 -1.27
CA ASP A 148 -23.38 22.75 -2.07
C ASP A 148 -23.39 22.18 -3.49
N SER A 149 -23.52 20.86 -3.62
CA SER A 149 -23.47 20.21 -4.93
C SER A 149 -24.13 18.83 -4.92
N ILE A 150 -24.71 18.45 -6.05
CA ILE A 150 -25.34 17.14 -6.28
C ILE A 150 -24.76 16.55 -7.56
N SER A 151 -24.28 15.30 -7.51
CA SER A 151 -23.74 14.62 -8.69
C SER A 151 -24.02 13.11 -8.67
N ARG A 152 -24.12 12.50 -9.85
CA ARG A 152 -24.14 11.03 -9.99
C ARG A 152 -22.72 10.50 -10.16
N VAL A 153 -22.38 9.46 -9.41
CA VAL A 153 -21.05 8.85 -9.42
C VAL A 153 -21.06 7.45 -10.02
N GLY A 154 -19.92 7.02 -10.56
CA GLY A 154 -19.73 5.70 -11.16
C GLY A 154 -19.85 5.70 -12.70
N PRO A 155 -19.36 4.62 -13.34
CA PRO A 155 -19.31 4.50 -14.79
C PRO A 155 -20.71 4.63 -15.40
N ARG A 156 -20.83 5.33 -16.53
CA ARG A 156 -22.08 5.38 -17.29
C ARG A 156 -22.30 4.01 -17.90
N ILE A 157 -23.32 3.31 -17.45
CA ILE A 157 -23.80 2.10 -18.10
C ILE A 157 -24.56 2.57 -19.35
N PHE A 158 -23.94 2.48 -20.52
CA PHE A 158 -24.64 2.65 -21.78
C PHE A 158 -25.49 1.39 -21.99
N SER A 159 -26.81 1.54 -21.97
CA SER A 159 -27.70 0.46 -22.36
C SER A 159 -27.56 0.27 -23.86
N THR A 160 -26.73 -0.67 -24.29
CA THR A 160 -26.88 -1.25 -25.63
C THR A 160 -28.24 -1.95 -25.64
N SER A 161 -29.10 -1.42 -26.49
CA SER A 161 -30.49 -1.77 -26.72
C SER A 161 -30.63 -3.22 -27.16
N SER A 162 -30.92 -4.14 -26.22
CA SER A 162 -31.63 -5.42 -26.45
C SER A 162 -31.42 -6.43 -25.32
N SER A 163 -31.93 -6.15 -24.11
CA SER A 163 -32.27 -7.21 -23.15
C SER A 163 -33.06 -6.58 -22.01
N GLN A 164 -34.38 -6.66 -22.11
CA GLN A 164 -35.25 -6.60 -20.94
C GLN A 164 -34.73 -7.65 -19.92
N VAL A 165 -34.80 -7.33 -18.63
CA VAL A 165 -34.50 -8.18 -17.44
C VAL A 165 -33.25 -7.83 -16.63
N LYS A 166 -32.21 -7.14 -17.12
CA LYS A 166 -31.20 -6.57 -16.19
C LYS A 166 -31.70 -5.24 -15.64
N ALA A 167 -32.24 -5.27 -14.42
CA ALA A 167 -32.67 -4.09 -13.68
C ALA A 167 -31.65 -2.96 -13.84
N LYS A 168 -32.11 -1.84 -14.41
CA LYS A 168 -31.38 -0.60 -14.61
C LYS A 168 -30.86 -0.11 -13.26
N LEU A 169 -29.68 -0.56 -12.84
CA LEU A 169 -29.06 -0.12 -11.59
C LEU A 169 -28.76 1.37 -11.71
N LEU A 170 -29.55 2.18 -11.01
CA LEU A 170 -29.39 3.62 -10.99
C LEU A 170 -28.03 3.96 -10.37
N ARG A 171 -27.27 4.83 -11.05
CA ARG A 171 -25.98 5.31 -10.52
C ARG A 171 -26.18 6.02 -9.19
N PRO A 172 -25.35 5.76 -8.17
CA PRO A 172 -25.47 6.43 -6.88
C PRO A 172 -25.41 7.95 -7.02
N VAL A 173 -26.16 8.64 -6.16
CA VAL A 173 -26.15 10.11 -6.06
C VAL A 173 -25.28 10.49 -4.86
N VAL A 174 -24.39 11.47 -5.05
CA VAL A 174 -23.60 12.09 -4.00
C VAL A 174 -24.10 13.51 -3.82
N VAL A 175 -24.45 13.84 -2.58
CA VAL A 175 -24.87 15.18 -2.17
C VAL A 175 -23.79 15.73 -1.24
N ARG A 176 -23.22 16.87 -1.59
CA ARG A 176 -22.36 17.66 -0.71
C ARG A 176 -23.22 18.71 -0.02
N LEU A 177 -23.16 18.72 1.30
CA LEU A 177 -23.87 19.68 2.14
C LEU A 177 -22.88 20.73 2.63
N LEU A 178 -23.38 21.94 2.87
CA LEU A 178 -22.58 23.04 3.41
C LEU A 178 -22.18 22.79 4.87
N ARG A 179 -23.06 22.20 5.66
CA ARG A 179 -22.86 21.98 7.10
C ARG A 179 -22.75 20.49 7.43
N ARG A 180 -21.72 20.15 8.21
CA ARG A 180 -21.52 18.79 8.75
C ARG A 180 -22.67 18.35 9.67
N LEU A 181 -23.24 19.27 10.43
CA LEU A 181 -24.36 18.98 11.34
C LEU A 181 -25.59 18.47 10.59
N THR A 182 -25.95 19.11 9.48
CA THR A 182 -27.07 18.71 8.61
C THR A 182 -26.86 17.30 8.05
N ARG A 183 -25.64 17.00 7.58
CA ARG A 183 -25.26 15.64 7.16
C ARG A 183 -25.49 14.61 8.27
N ASP A 184 -25.02 14.91 9.48
CA ASP A 184 -25.10 13.97 10.61
C ASP A 184 -26.54 13.76 11.08
N GLN A 185 -27.38 14.80 11.02
CA GLN A 185 -28.82 14.72 11.27
C GLN A 185 -29.53 13.80 10.25
N ILE A 186 -29.24 13.96 8.96
CA ILE A 186 -29.80 13.10 7.90
C ILE A 186 -29.39 11.64 8.13
N LEU A 187 -28.10 11.38 8.38
CA LEU A 187 -27.63 10.01 8.61
C LEU A 187 -28.24 9.38 9.87
N LYS A 188 -28.43 10.17 10.94
CA LYS A 188 -29.09 9.72 12.17
C LYS A 188 -30.56 9.41 11.92
N ALA A 189 -31.28 10.29 11.23
CA ALA A 189 -32.69 10.09 10.91
C ALA A 189 -32.92 8.94 9.92
N ALA A 190 -32.00 8.74 8.97
CA ALA A 190 -32.03 7.60 8.06
C ALA A 190 -31.73 6.27 8.76
N LYS A 191 -30.93 6.28 9.84
CA LYS A 191 -30.68 5.08 10.66
C LYS A 191 -31.87 4.73 11.58
N SER A 192 -32.56 5.73 12.12
CA SER A 192 -33.73 5.49 12.97
C SER A 192 -34.93 4.97 12.17
N ARG A 193 -35.10 5.45 10.93
CA ARG A 193 -36.15 5.00 10.02
C ARG A 193 -35.66 3.85 9.15
N ARG A 194 -36.00 2.62 9.54
CA ARG A 194 -35.73 1.43 8.72
C ARG A 194 -36.59 1.45 7.44
N ASN A 195 -36.05 0.95 6.33
CA ASN A 195 -36.75 0.72 5.06
C ASN A 195 -37.30 1.96 4.33
N ILE A 196 -36.51 3.03 4.24
CA ILE A 196 -36.87 4.19 3.38
C ILE A 196 -36.97 3.76 1.92
N THR A 197 -38.04 4.18 1.25
CA THR A 197 -38.32 3.87 -0.16
C THR A 197 -38.34 5.13 -1.04
N SER A 198 -38.29 4.96 -2.36
CA SER A 198 -38.28 6.06 -3.33
C SER A 198 -39.54 6.93 -3.28
N THR A 199 -40.70 6.35 -2.92
CA THR A 199 -41.95 7.09 -2.71
C THR A 199 -41.87 8.01 -1.49
N ASP A 200 -41.08 7.67 -0.47
CA ASP A 200 -40.83 8.53 0.69
C ASP A 200 -39.98 9.77 0.36
N LEU A 201 -39.36 9.78 -0.83
CA LEU A 201 -38.59 10.89 -1.39
C LEU A 201 -39.34 11.60 -2.53
N GLU A 202 -40.64 11.33 -2.69
CA GLU A 202 -41.48 11.85 -3.76
C GLU A 202 -40.97 11.52 -5.18
N ILE A 203 -40.20 10.44 -5.33
CA ILE A 203 -39.73 9.99 -6.64
C ILE A 203 -40.82 9.13 -7.29
N PRO A 204 -41.35 9.51 -8.46
CA PRO A 204 -42.39 8.76 -9.13
C PRO A 204 -41.90 7.39 -9.60
N GLY A 205 -42.75 6.37 -9.50
CA GLY A 205 -42.48 5.01 -9.95
C GLY A 205 -42.61 3.96 -8.84
N ASN A 206 -42.19 2.73 -9.14
CA ASN A 206 -42.25 1.61 -8.20
C ASN A 206 -41.36 1.89 -6.97
N PRO A 207 -41.83 1.60 -5.74
CA PRO A 207 -41.05 1.80 -4.52
C PRO A 207 -39.74 1.01 -4.56
N LEU A 208 -38.62 1.72 -4.64
CA LEU A 208 -37.27 1.17 -4.54
C LEU A 208 -36.68 1.51 -3.18
N LYS A 209 -36.04 0.54 -2.53
CA LYS A 209 -35.37 0.77 -1.25
C LYS A 209 -34.17 1.70 -1.43
N VAL A 210 -34.11 2.76 -0.63
CA VAL A 210 -33.06 3.78 -0.67
C VAL A 210 -32.16 3.63 0.55
N TYR A 211 -30.85 3.76 0.33
CA TYR A 211 -29.84 3.69 1.37
C TYR A 211 -29.08 5.00 1.46
N PHE A 212 -28.93 5.51 2.68
CA PHE A 212 -28.11 6.69 2.98
C PHE A 212 -26.82 6.23 3.63
N ASN A 213 -25.69 6.53 2.99
CA ASN A 213 -24.36 6.19 3.48
C ASN A 213 -23.45 7.42 3.46
N GLU A 214 -22.52 7.48 4.40
CA GLU A 214 -21.46 8.49 4.37
C GLU A 214 -20.50 8.23 3.19
N ARG A 215 -20.06 9.30 2.54
CA ARG A 215 -19.05 9.22 1.49
C ARG A 215 -17.66 9.15 2.13
N LEU A 216 -17.02 7.98 2.01
CA LEU A 216 -15.66 7.75 2.48
C LEU A 216 -14.62 8.11 1.40
N THR A 217 -13.42 8.51 1.84
CA THR A 217 -12.23 8.65 0.97
C THR A 217 -11.89 7.31 0.32
N ARG A 218 -11.03 7.32 -0.71
CA ARG A 218 -10.62 6.07 -1.37
C ARG A 218 -9.93 5.13 -0.39
N GLU A 219 -9.04 5.67 0.43
CA GLU A 219 -8.27 4.97 1.46
C GLU A 219 -9.25 4.34 2.46
N ASN A 220 -10.17 5.14 3.03
CA ASN A 220 -11.12 4.63 4.02
C ASN A 220 -12.09 3.60 3.42
N ARG A 221 -12.42 3.68 2.12
CA ARG A 221 -13.20 2.62 1.44
C ARG A 221 -12.43 1.32 1.34
N ILE A 222 -11.13 1.38 1.02
CA ILE A 222 -10.26 0.20 0.96
C ILE A 222 -10.14 -0.39 2.36
N SER A 223 -9.79 0.42 3.36
CA SER A 223 -9.67 -0.01 4.76
C SER A 223 -10.98 -0.58 5.30
N PHE A 224 -12.13 0.05 5.01
CA PHE A 224 -13.44 -0.47 5.43
C PHE A 224 -13.77 -1.82 4.78
N ARG A 225 -13.42 -2.00 3.51
CA ARG A 225 -13.61 -3.29 2.82
C ARG A 225 -12.76 -4.38 3.44
N GLU A 226 -11.46 -4.12 3.63
CA GLU A 226 -10.54 -5.08 4.26
C GLU A 226 -10.97 -5.43 5.68
N ALA A 227 -11.30 -4.42 6.49
CA ALA A 227 -11.76 -4.62 7.86
C ALA A 227 -13.07 -5.40 7.93
N ARG A 228 -14.01 -5.17 6.99
CA ARG A 228 -15.28 -5.90 6.97
C ARG A 228 -15.11 -7.37 6.58
N ILE A 229 -14.18 -7.68 5.68
CA ILE A 229 -13.81 -9.05 5.33
C ILE A 229 -13.20 -9.75 6.55
N LYS A 230 -12.14 -9.17 7.13
CA LYS A 230 -11.47 -9.70 8.33
C LYS A 230 -12.43 -9.83 9.52
N ALA A 231 -13.27 -8.84 9.75
CA ALA A 231 -14.27 -8.86 10.81
C ALA A 231 -15.23 -10.04 10.65
N LYS A 232 -15.70 -10.31 9.42
CA LYS A 232 -16.57 -11.46 9.14
C LYS A 232 -15.85 -12.79 9.36
N GLU A 233 -14.61 -12.91 8.87
CA GLU A 233 -13.77 -14.12 9.06
C GLU A 233 -13.51 -14.42 10.54
N LYS A 234 -13.27 -13.37 11.34
CA LYS A 234 -12.97 -13.49 12.78
C LYS A 234 -14.21 -13.41 13.68
N GLY A 235 -15.42 -13.44 13.11
CA GLY A 235 -16.67 -13.50 13.88
C GLY A 235 -17.06 -12.22 14.63
N TYR A 236 -16.64 -11.05 14.16
CA TYR A 236 -17.11 -9.76 14.70
C TYR A 236 -18.53 -9.46 14.20
N ALA A 237 -19.44 -9.19 15.15
CA ALA A 237 -20.85 -8.93 14.85
C ALA A 237 -21.08 -7.58 14.12
N TYR A 238 -20.27 -6.56 14.39
CA TYR A 238 -20.50 -5.22 13.84
C TYR A 238 -19.22 -4.61 13.25
N CYS A 239 -19.36 -4.02 12.06
CA CYS A 239 -18.34 -3.23 11.39
C CYS A 239 -19.03 -2.05 10.68
N TRP A 240 -18.74 -0.82 11.10
CA TRP A 240 -19.42 0.38 10.61
C TRP A 240 -18.49 1.58 10.54
N THR A 241 -18.93 2.62 9.83
CA THR A 241 -18.27 3.92 9.83
C THR A 241 -19.13 4.98 10.52
N SER A 242 -18.46 5.92 11.17
CA SER A 242 -19.07 7.11 11.75
C SER A 242 -18.09 8.26 11.66
N GLN A 243 -18.54 9.37 11.07
CA GLN A 243 -17.73 10.58 10.95
C GLN A 243 -16.41 10.33 10.18
N GLY A 244 -16.47 9.51 9.14
CA GLY A 244 -15.31 9.06 8.37
C GLY A 244 -14.40 8.06 9.08
N SER A 245 -14.61 7.78 10.37
CA SER A 245 -13.83 6.83 11.16
C SER A 245 -14.45 5.44 11.12
N LEU A 246 -13.61 4.41 11.12
CA LEU A 246 -14.01 3.01 11.06
C LEU A 246 -14.00 2.38 12.45
N PHE A 247 -15.03 1.59 12.75
CA PHE A 247 -15.18 0.87 14.01
C PHE A 247 -15.57 -0.59 13.79
N VAL A 248 -15.05 -1.46 14.63
CA VAL A 248 -15.45 -2.87 14.74
C VAL A 248 -15.87 -3.19 16.17
N ARG A 249 -16.81 -4.11 16.33
CA ARG A 249 -17.24 -4.61 17.65
C ARG A 249 -17.52 -6.09 17.57
N GLN A 250 -16.98 -6.83 18.53
CA GLN A 250 -17.08 -8.29 18.55
C GLN A 250 -18.51 -8.78 18.78
N SER A 251 -19.19 -8.26 19.81
CA SER A 251 -20.57 -8.62 20.16
C SER A 251 -21.31 -7.43 20.77
N GLU A 252 -22.63 -7.55 20.92
CA GLU A 252 -23.43 -6.57 21.67
C GLU A 252 -22.86 -6.41 23.10
N GLY A 253 -22.90 -5.20 23.64
CA GLY A 253 -22.34 -4.87 24.96
C GLY A 253 -20.81 -4.68 25.03
N LYS A 254 -20.03 -5.18 24.07
CA LYS A 254 -18.56 -4.96 24.06
C LYS A 254 -18.17 -3.58 23.52
N ALA A 255 -17.00 -3.10 23.94
CA ALA A 255 -16.45 -1.83 23.47
C ALA A 255 -16.24 -1.81 21.95
N ALA A 256 -16.44 -0.64 21.33
CA ALA A 256 -16.13 -0.44 19.92
C ALA A 256 -14.63 -0.15 19.76
N ILE A 257 -13.97 -0.87 18.84
CA ILE A 257 -12.55 -0.72 18.54
C ILE A 257 -12.41 0.15 17.28
N PRO A 258 -11.76 1.31 17.35
CA PRO A 258 -11.48 2.13 16.18
C PRO A 258 -10.35 1.52 15.35
N ILE A 259 -10.52 1.49 14.03
CA ILE A 259 -9.49 1.10 13.05
C ILE A 259 -9.08 2.37 12.30
N ARG A 260 -7.90 2.90 12.61
CA ARG A 260 -7.36 4.14 12.02
C ARG A 260 -6.45 3.88 10.84
N SER A 261 -5.74 2.76 10.85
CA SER A 261 -4.79 2.40 9.79
C SER A 261 -4.86 0.93 9.44
N ARG A 262 -4.09 0.53 8.42
CA ARG A 262 -4.02 -0.87 7.99
C ARG A 262 -3.27 -1.72 9.02
N GLU A 263 -2.32 -1.12 9.72
CA GLU A 263 -1.54 -1.73 10.80
C GLU A 263 -2.43 -2.11 11.99
N ASP A 264 -3.52 -1.37 12.23
CA ASP A 264 -4.50 -1.71 13.27
C ASP A 264 -5.14 -3.07 13.05
N LEU A 265 -5.19 -3.56 11.81
CA LEU A 265 -5.69 -4.89 11.46
C LEU A 265 -4.70 -6.02 11.77
N ASN A 266 -3.48 -5.68 12.18
CA ASN A 266 -2.41 -6.61 12.53
C ASN A 266 -2.04 -6.53 14.03
N ARG A 267 -2.73 -5.70 14.81
CA ARG A 267 -2.50 -5.61 16.26
C ARG A 267 -2.91 -6.91 16.94
N ILE A 268 -2.03 -7.40 17.80
CA ILE A 268 -2.29 -8.54 18.68
C ILE A 268 -2.62 -7.96 20.05
N TYR A 269 -3.80 -8.30 20.56
CA TYR A 269 -4.25 -7.89 21.89
C TYR A 269 -5.11 -9.00 22.49
N ARG A 270 -4.85 -9.33 23.74
CA ARG A 270 -5.70 -10.22 24.53
C ARG A 270 -6.23 -9.45 25.73
N SER A 271 -7.54 -9.24 25.77
CA SER A 271 -8.21 -8.70 26.96
C SER A 271 -8.03 -9.63 28.17
N PRO A 272 -7.91 -9.11 29.40
CA PRO A 272 -7.78 -9.93 30.60
C PRO A 272 -8.88 -10.99 30.75
N SER A 273 -10.11 -10.66 30.31
CA SER A 273 -11.29 -11.53 30.39
C SER A 273 -11.38 -12.56 29.26
N TYR A 274 -10.49 -12.52 28.27
CA TYR A 274 -10.53 -13.45 27.13
C TYR A 274 -9.81 -14.76 27.48
N ASN A 275 -10.38 -15.91 27.12
CA ASN A 275 -9.77 -17.20 27.45
C ASN A 275 -8.35 -17.32 26.83
N PRO A 276 -7.29 -17.57 27.62
CA PRO A 276 -5.93 -17.79 27.12
C PRO A 276 -5.82 -18.88 26.05
N GLU A 277 -6.56 -19.98 26.14
CA GLU A 277 -6.45 -21.12 25.21
C GLU A 277 -6.86 -20.74 23.79
N ASN A 278 -8.01 -20.07 23.66
CA ASN A 278 -8.49 -19.58 22.37
C ASN A 278 -7.50 -18.57 21.76
N PHE A 279 -6.85 -17.78 22.62
CA PHE A 279 -5.82 -16.84 22.18
C PHE A 279 -4.57 -17.57 21.68
N ILE A 280 -4.04 -18.54 22.45
CA ILE A 280 -2.86 -19.32 22.08
C ILE A 280 -3.10 -20.05 20.75
N SER A 281 -4.24 -20.72 20.59
CA SER A 281 -4.62 -21.39 19.33
C SER A 281 -4.74 -20.41 18.15
N SER A 282 -5.34 -19.25 18.37
CA SER A 282 -5.41 -18.22 17.33
C SER A 282 -4.05 -17.64 16.99
N LEU A 283 -3.16 -17.49 17.98
CA LEU A 283 -1.80 -17.00 17.77
C LEU A 283 -0.99 -18.01 16.94
N ASP A 284 -1.09 -19.30 17.27
CA ASP A 284 -0.43 -20.38 16.53
C ASP A 284 -0.79 -20.37 15.04
N THR A 285 -2.08 -20.22 14.74
CA THR A 285 -2.57 -20.12 13.36
C THR A 285 -1.93 -18.94 12.62
N VAL A 286 -1.80 -17.78 13.28
CA VAL A 286 -1.19 -16.58 12.69
C VAL A 286 0.32 -16.73 12.53
N LEU A 287 0.99 -17.38 13.47
CA LEU A 287 2.42 -17.64 13.40
C LEU A 287 2.76 -18.64 12.29
N HIS A 288 1.92 -19.66 12.08
CA HIS A 288 2.06 -20.60 10.97
C HIS A 288 1.94 -19.94 9.58
N GLU A 289 1.16 -18.87 9.46
CA GLU A 289 1.09 -18.07 8.22
C GLU A 289 2.36 -17.23 7.99
N CYS A 290 3.19 -17.03 9.02
CA CYS A 290 4.41 -16.23 8.94
C CYS A 290 5.61 -17.10 8.51
N SER A 291 6.32 -16.71 7.46
CA SER A 291 7.51 -17.46 7.00
C SER A 291 8.64 -17.46 8.04
N ASN A 292 9.17 -18.63 8.38
CA ASN A 292 10.19 -18.80 9.43
C ASN A 292 11.54 -18.11 9.15
N ASN A 293 11.81 -17.74 7.89
CA ASN A 293 13.08 -17.15 7.48
C ASN A 293 13.11 -15.61 7.57
N ILE A 294 12.05 -14.99 8.08
CA ILE A 294 11.94 -13.53 8.18
C ILE A 294 12.04 -13.11 9.66
N PRO A 295 12.89 -12.12 9.98
CA PRO A 295 12.88 -11.53 11.32
C PRO A 295 11.49 -11.04 11.69
N LEU A 296 11.01 -11.44 12.86
CA LEU A 296 9.65 -11.16 13.31
C LEU A 296 9.71 -10.56 14.71
N LEU A 297 8.94 -9.49 14.90
CA LEU A 297 8.74 -8.86 16.19
C LEU A 297 7.23 -8.86 16.49
N ILE A 298 6.88 -9.37 17.66
CA ILE A 298 5.52 -9.36 18.18
C ILE A 298 5.53 -8.59 19.47
N ALA A 299 4.69 -7.57 19.57
CA ALA A 299 4.56 -6.77 20.76
C ALA A 299 3.08 -6.55 21.08
N GLY A 300 2.75 -6.55 22.37
CA GLY A 300 1.42 -6.18 22.83
C GLY A 300 1.17 -6.54 24.28
N ASP A 301 0.04 -6.04 24.77
CA ASP A 301 -0.51 -6.43 26.06
C ASP A 301 -1.27 -7.76 25.91
N MET A 302 -0.65 -8.83 26.40
CA MET A 302 -1.15 -10.20 26.29
C MET A 302 -1.92 -10.63 27.55
N ASN A 303 -1.78 -9.87 28.64
CA ASN A 303 -2.40 -10.19 29.93
C ASN A 303 -2.11 -11.63 30.42
N ILE A 304 -0.91 -12.16 30.12
CA ILE A 304 -0.41 -13.47 30.57
C ILE A 304 0.90 -13.22 31.33
N ASN A 305 0.97 -13.54 32.62
CA ASN A 305 2.20 -13.33 33.39
C ASN A 305 3.23 -14.42 33.08
N ILE A 306 4.43 -14.02 32.62
CA ILE A 306 5.52 -14.95 32.25
C ILE A 306 6.63 -15.13 33.29
N LEU A 307 6.63 -14.37 34.41
CA LEU A 307 7.73 -14.41 35.41
C LEU A 307 7.75 -15.69 36.25
N HIS A 308 6.58 -16.30 36.49
CA HIS A 308 6.42 -17.54 37.25
C HIS A 308 5.75 -18.61 36.38
N SER A 309 6.27 -18.83 35.17
CA SER A 309 5.63 -19.73 34.21
C SER A 309 5.53 -21.18 34.73
N SER A 310 6.42 -21.61 35.64
CA SER A 310 6.39 -22.95 36.26
C SER A 310 5.08 -23.26 36.97
N ASP A 311 4.45 -22.24 37.56
CA ASP A 311 3.25 -22.40 38.38
C ASP A 311 1.98 -22.19 37.55
N ASN A 312 2.13 -21.72 36.31
CA ASN A 312 1.04 -21.42 35.40
C ASN A 312 1.20 -22.19 34.09
N VAL A 313 0.44 -23.29 33.97
CA VAL A 313 0.37 -24.14 32.78
C VAL A 313 0.16 -23.34 31.51
N LYS A 314 -0.66 -22.28 31.54
CA LYS A 314 -0.98 -21.45 30.36
C LYS A 314 0.16 -20.52 29.96
N ALA A 315 0.90 -19.99 30.92
CA ALA A 315 2.11 -19.23 30.62
C ALA A 315 3.19 -20.13 30.01
N THR A 316 3.32 -21.37 30.50
CA THR A 316 4.23 -22.36 29.93
C THR A 316 3.82 -22.76 28.51
N GLU A 317 2.55 -23.07 28.28
CA GLU A 317 2.02 -23.39 26.94
C GLU A 317 2.26 -22.25 25.95
N TYR A 318 1.99 -21.02 26.38
CA TYR A 318 2.25 -19.81 25.59
C TYR A 318 3.74 -19.64 25.23
N LEU A 319 4.64 -19.78 26.21
CA LEU A 319 6.08 -19.66 25.98
C LEU A 319 6.62 -20.79 25.08
N SER A 320 6.17 -22.03 25.27
CA SER A 320 6.54 -23.15 24.39
C SER A 320 6.12 -22.88 22.95
N LEU A 321 4.87 -22.44 22.74
CA LEU A 321 4.37 -22.10 21.41
C LEU A 321 5.19 -21.01 20.73
N THR A 322 5.51 -19.92 21.44
CA THR A 322 6.35 -18.86 20.85
C THR A 322 7.74 -19.38 20.49
N ARG A 323 8.34 -20.24 21.32
CA ARG A 323 9.66 -20.85 21.07
C ARG A 323 9.65 -21.78 19.86
N ASP A 324 8.59 -22.56 19.67
CA ASP A 324 8.44 -23.46 18.51
C ASP A 324 8.45 -22.67 17.18
N HIS A 325 7.96 -21.44 17.19
CA HIS A 325 8.02 -20.50 16.05
C HIS A 325 9.31 -19.66 15.98
N GLY A 326 10.29 -19.96 16.84
CA GLY A 326 11.60 -19.28 16.91
C GLY A 326 11.57 -17.90 17.54
N LEU A 327 10.54 -17.59 18.34
CA LEU A 327 10.39 -16.33 19.04
C LEU A 327 10.86 -16.47 20.50
N ALA A 328 11.70 -15.54 20.94
CA ALA A 328 12.13 -15.45 22.33
C ALA A 328 11.64 -14.13 22.95
N PRO A 329 11.28 -14.12 24.25
CA PRO A 329 10.92 -12.89 24.92
C PRO A 329 12.17 -12.00 25.02
N ALA A 330 12.09 -10.78 24.51
CA ALA A 330 13.11 -9.76 24.70
C ALA A 330 13.09 -9.20 26.13
N ILE A 331 11.96 -9.32 26.82
CA ILE A 331 11.72 -8.80 28.17
C ILE A 331 11.15 -9.92 29.02
N SER A 332 11.79 -10.12 30.16
CA SER A 332 11.43 -11.13 31.17
C SER A 332 11.52 -10.55 32.58
N VAL A 333 11.17 -9.26 32.71
CA VAL A 333 11.12 -8.51 33.97
C VAL A 333 9.72 -7.88 34.12
N PRO A 334 9.31 -7.47 35.34
CA PRO A 334 7.99 -6.88 35.53
C PRO A 334 7.77 -5.65 34.63
N THR A 335 6.56 -5.55 34.07
CA THR A 335 6.11 -4.45 33.21
C THR A 335 4.88 -3.74 33.77
N ARG A 336 4.25 -4.33 34.79
CA ARG A 336 3.13 -3.77 35.52
C ARG A 336 3.09 -4.38 36.91
N ASN A 337 3.44 -3.57 37.92
CA ASN A 337 3.64 -4.05 39.29
C ASN A 337 4.66 -5.20 39.28
N ASP A 338 4.34 -6.31 39.95
CA ASP A 338 5.17 -7.53 39.99
C ASP A 338 4.90 -8.51 38.82
N ASN A 339 4.13 -8.11 37.81
CA ASN A 339 3.76 -8.97 36.68
C ASN A 339 4.47 -8.55 35.38
N CYS A 340 4.83 -9.52 34.55
CA CYS A 340 5.27 -9.29 33.17
C CYS A 340 4.16 -9.70 32.21
N ILE A 341 3.34 -8.74 31.79
CA ILE A 341 2.15 -8.97 30.93
C ILE A 341 2.19 -8.22 29.61
N ASP A 342 3.11 -7.26 29.49
CA ASP A 342 3.42 -6.54 28.26
C ASP A 342 4.62 -7.22 27.61
N HIS A 343 4.38 -7.93 26.51
CA HIS A 343 5.39 -8.79 25.93
C HIS A 343 5.96 -8.21 24.66
N ILE A 344 7.27 -8.36 24.48
CA ILE A 344 7.93 -8.21 23.19
C ILE A 344 8.66 -9.52 22.90
N PHE A 345 8.25 -10.21 21.85
CA PHE A 345 8.88 -11.42 21.34
C PHE A 345 9.63 -11.11 20.05
N VAL A 346 10.84 -11.64 19.93
CA VAL A 346 11.73 -11.39 18.81
C VAL A 346 12.25 -12.70 18.23
N ARG A 347 12.19 -12.79 16.90
CA ARG A 347 12.90 -13.77 16.08
C ARG A 347 13.90 -13.00 15.23
N SER A 348 15.18 -13.11 15.56
CA SER A 348 16.24 -12.34 14.92
C SER A 348 17.59 -13.04 15.10
N ASN A 349 18.46 -12.94 14.08
CA ASN A 349 19.87 -13.35 14.17
C ASN A 349 20.74 -12.27 14.84
N ASN A 350 20.20 -11.07 15.01
CA ASN A 350 20.84 -9.98 15.74
C ASN A 350 20.41 -10.00 17.20
N GLU A 351 21.32 -9.58 18.08
CA GLU A 351 21.05 -9.40 19.50
C GLU A 351 19.92 -8.39 19.73
N ALA A 352 18.98 -8.78 20.58
CA ALA A 352 17.85 -7.99 21.02
C ALA A 352 17.97 -7.70 22.50
N VAL A 353 17.92 -6.43 22.87
CA VAL A 353 18.00 -5.96 24.26
C VAL A 353 16.66 -5.36 24.64
N GLY A 354 15.94 -6.01 25.55
CA GLY A 354 14.73 -5.47 26.15
C GLY A 354 15.06 -4.45 27.23
N ILE A 355 14.31 -3.36 27.26
CA ILE A 355 14.43 -2.30 28.27
C ILE A 355 13.02 -2.01 28.79
N VAL A 356 12.88 -2.00 30.11
CA VAL A 356 11.66 -1.53 30.79
C VAL A 356 11.99 -0.24 31.52
N CYS A 357 11.22 0.80 31.23
CA CYS A 357 11.33 2.09 31.88
C CYS A 357 10.09 2.30 32.74
N SER A 358 10.28 2.23 34.06
CA SER A 358 9.19 2.48 35.00
C SER A 358 8.77 3.94 34.97
N SER A 359 7.47 4.19 34.99
CA SER A 359 6.92 5.54 34.96
C SER A 359 5.72 5.67 35.91
N ASN A 360 5.55 6.83 36.51
CA ASN A 360 4.39 7.12 37.37
C ASN A 360 3.22 7.72 36.57
N VAL A 361 3.28 7.70 35.23
CA VAL A 361 2.27 8.33 34.36
C VAL A 361 1.13 7.36 34.07
N THR A 362 1.45 6.08 33.90
CA THR A 362 0.52 4.99 33.61
C THR A 362 0.77 3.83 34.55
N ASP A 363 -0.23 2.98 34.73
CA ASP A 363 -0.11 1.71 35.47
C ASP A 363 0.61 0.61 34.66
N HIS A 364 1.04 0.92 33.45
CA HIS A 364 1.95 0.11 32.63
C HIS A 364 3.30 0.82 32.53
N ASP A 365 4.39 0.07 32.62
CA ASP A 365 5.73 0.56 32.35
C ASP A 365 5.97 0.66 30.85
N LEU A 366 6.88 1.55 30.44
CA LEU A 366 7.27 1.68 29.04
C LEU A 366 8.21 0.53 28.67
N VAL A 367 7.82 -0.23 27.65
CA VAL A 367 8.51 -1.43 27.19
C VAL A 367 9.16 -1.14 25.83
N LEU A 368 10.48 -1.33 25.74
CA LEU A 368 11.30 -1.02 24.56
C LEU A 368 12.16 -2.22 24.18
N VAL A 369 12.45 -2.37 22.89
CA VAL A 369 13.47 -3.32 22.42
C VAL A 369 14.46 -2.63 21.50
N GLY A 370 15.74 -2.73 21.84
CA GLY A 370 16.85 -2.36 20.98
C GLY A 370 17.28 -3.56 20.14
N LEU A 371 17.32 -3.41 18.81
CA LEU A 371 17.86 -4.42 17.91
C LEU A 371 19.21 -3.93 17.37
N THR A 372 20.28 -4.68 17.66
CA THR A 372 21.62 -4.33 17.19
C THR A 372 21.80 -4.83 15.76
N PHE A 373 21.48 -3.98 14.79
CA PHE A 373 21.84 -4.29 13.41
C PHE A 373 23.34 -4.09 13.24
N ASN A 374 24.06 -5.15 12.87
CA ASN A 374 25.44 -5.05 12.41
C ASN A 374 25.49 -4.22 11.13
N LYS A 375 25.48 -2.88 11.27
CA LYS A 375 25.77 -1.97 10.17
C LYS A 375 27.19 -2.28 9.72
N LYS A 376 27.38 -2.71 8.47
CA LYS A 376 28.70 -2.64 7.83
C LYS A 376 29.18 -1.20 8.00
N LYS A 377 30.35 -0.98 8.62
CA LYS A 377 30.94 0.36 8.83
C LYS A 377 30.87 1.14 7.51
N ILE A 378 30.01 2.13 7.43
CA ILE A 378 29.98 3.05 6.29
C ILE A 378 31.28 3.86 6.40
N LYS A 379 32.25 3.64 5.50
CA LYS A 379 33.44 4.49 5.41
C LYS A 379 32.97 5.94 5.27
N LYS A 380 33.33 6.82 6.21
CA LYS A 380 33.10 8.28 6.07
C LYS A 380 33.72 8.71 4.75
N ILE A 381 32.88 9.06 3.77
CA ILE A 381 33.33 9.67 2.53
C ILE A 381 33.62 11.12 2.87
N ASN A 382 34.90 11.51 2.87
CA ASN A 382 35.29 12.92 2.88
C ASN A 382 34.74 13.54 1.60
N ARG A 383 33.59 14.22 1.66
CA ARG A 383 33.07 14.99 0.53
C ARG A 383 34.00 16.19 0.33
N LEU A 384 34.84 16.13 -0.70
CA LEU A 384 35.48 17.32 -1.26
C LEU A 384 34.37 18.19 -1.86
N ILE A 385 33.95 19.21 -1.11
CA ILE A 385 33.03 20.24 -1.59
C ILE A 385 33.84 21.17 -2.50
N ILE A 386 33.82 20.90 -3.81
CA ILE A 386 34.32 21.86 -4.79
C ILE A 386 33.19 22.86 -5.03
N LYS A 387 33.32 24.08 -4.49
CA LYS A 387 32.43 25.21 -4.82
C LYS A 387 32.40 25.38 -6.34
N ARG A 388 31.25 25.15 -6.97
CA ARG A 388 31.07 25.46 -8.40
C ARG A 388 31.11 26.97 -8.56
N ASN A 389 31.94 27.44 -9.50
CA ASN A 389 32.07 28.86 -9.81
C ASN A 389 30.81 29.35 -10.54
N VAL A 390 29.93 29.99 -9.78
CA VAL A 390 28.62 30.47 -10.25
C VAL A 390 28.78 31.58 -11.31
N GLU A 391 29.88 32.36 -11.28
CA GLU A 391 30.17 33.38 -12.29
C GLU A 391 30.35 32.78 -13.69
N ALA A 392 31.00 31.61 -13.81
CA ALA A 392 31.27 30.99 -15.11
C ALA A 392 29.97 30.57 -15.81
N ILE A 393 29.01 30.00 -15.07
CA ILE A 393 27.70 29.61 -15.58
C ILE A 393 26.88 30.84 -16.01
N ARG A 394 27.01 31.95 -15.28
CA ARG A 394 26.29 33.19 -15.59
C ARG A 394 26.77 33.83 -16.90
N ASN A 395 28.05 33.66 -17.23
CA ASN A 395 28.65 34.19 -18.46
C ASN A 395 28.34 33.34 -19.69
N GLU A 396 28.08 32.03 -19.54
CA GLU A 396 27.64 31.15 -20.63
C GLU A 396 26.17 31.38 -21.05
N ILE A 397 25.36 31.99 -20.17
CA ILE A 397 23.92 32.20 -20.39
C ILE A 397 23.64 33.57 -21.06
N LYS A 398 24.64 34.45 -21.15
CA LYS A 398 24.55 35.70 -21.94
C LYS A 398 25.01 35.45 -23.37
#